data_AF-A0A7S3WXA7-F1
#
_entry.id   AF-A0A7S3WXA7-F1
#
_cell.length_a   1.000
_cell.length_b   1.000
_cell.length_c   1.000
_cell.angle_alpha   90.00
_cell.angle_beta   90.00
_cell.angle_gamma   90.00
#
_symmetry.space_group_name_H-M   'P 1'
#
loop_
_entity.id
_entity.type
_entity.pdbx_description
1 polymer ?
#
loop_
_entity_poly.entity_id
_entity_poly.type
_entity_poly.pdbx_seq_one_letter_code
_entity_poly.pdbx_strand_id
1 'polypeptide(L)'
;RRVEVATGAVTTLAGSGEEGDADGVGGAAEFHYPSGIAISPDGSALFVADFHSHKIRRVEVATGEVATGEVTTIAGSGTSGSTDGVGDAAELDGPVEVAISPDGSTLLVGSSD
;
A
#
# COMPACT_ATOMS: atom_id res chain seq x y z
N ARG A 1 0.74 -9.74 4.87
CA ARG A 1 0.66 -10.55 6.12
C ARG A 1 1.67 -10.01 7.12
N ARG A 2 1.44 -10.17 8.43
CA ARG A 2 2.41 -9.90 9.49
C ARG A 2 2.93 -11.23 10.03
N VAL A 3 4.25 -11.32 10.26
CA VAL A 3 4.89 -12.49 10.88
C VAL A 3 5.63 -12.02 12.12
N GLU A 4 5.31 -12.59 13.28
CA GLU A 4 6.10 -12.37 14.50
C GLU A 4 7.38 -13.19 14.42
N VAL A 5 8.54 -12.52 14.34
CA VAL A 5 9.84 -13.18 14.09
C VAL A 5 10.22 -14.17 15.19
N ALA A 6 9.89 -13.88 16.45
CA ALA A 6 10.26 -14.72 17.58
C ALA A 6 9.48 -16.05 17.63
N THR A 7 8.22 -16.05 17.18
CA THR A 7 7.30 -17.19 17.32
C THR A 7 6.93 -17.84 15.98
N GLY A 8 7.13 -17.13 14.87
CA GLY A 8 6.60 -17.50 13.56
C GLY A 8 5.10 -17.31 13.41
N ALA A 9 4.42 -16.67 14.37
CA ALA A 9 2.98 -16.46 14.29
C ALA A 9 2.63 -15.55 13.10
N VAL A 10 1.68 -16.00 12.26
CA VAL A 10 1.24 -15.26 11.06
C VAL A 10 -0.16 -14.72 11.27
N THR A 11 -0.35 -13.43 11.01
CA THR A 11 -1.66 -12.78 10.99
C THR A 11 -1.89 -12.00 9.69
N THR A 12 -3.14 -11.77 9.34
CA THR A 12 -3.49 -10.81 8.28
C THR A 12 -3.43 -9.41 8.88
N LEU A 13 -2.61 -8.54 8.30
CA LEU A 13 -2.58 -7.12 8.64
C LEU A 13 -3.70 -6.38 7.91
N ALA A 14 -3.75 -6.54 6.58
CA ALA A 14 -4.78 -6.01 5.71
C ALA A 14 -5.00 -6.97 4.52
N GLY A 15 -6.18 -6.90 3.90
CA GLY A 15 -6.59 -7.69 2.75
C GLY A 15 -7.70 -8.70 3.08
N SER A 16 -8.77 -8.68 2.30
CA SER A 16 -9.89 -9.63 2.36
C SER A 16 -9.53 -11.00 1.78
N GLY A 17 -8.64 -11.02 0.78
CA GLY A 17 -8.31 -12.20 -0.02
C GLY A 17 -9.03 -12.23 -1.38
N GLU A 18 -9.98 -11.33 -1.61
CA GLU A 18 -10.62 -11.10 -2.90
C GLU A 18 -9.88 -10.01 -3.69
N GLU A 19 -9.93 -10.09 -5.01
CA GLU A 19 -9.41 -9.06 -5.91
C GLU A 19 -10.33 -7.82 -5.89
N GLY A 20 -9.77 -6.65 -5.61
CA GLY A 20 -10.51 -5.39 -5.55
C GLY A 20 -9.63 -4.23 -5.08
N ASP A 21 -10.20 -3.04 -4.95
CA ASP A 21 -9.46 -1.83 -4.59
C ASP A 21 -10.09 -1.04 -3.43
N ALA A 22 -11.00 -1.68 -2.68
CA ALA A 22 -11.67 -1.07 -1.55
C ALA A 22 -10.67 -0.69 -0.45
N ASP A 23 -10.72 0.57 0.00
CA ASP A 23 -10.10 1.01 1.25
C ASP A 23 -10.87 0.45 2.45
N GLY A 24 -10.20 0.32 3.60
CA GLY A 24 -10.83 -0.25 4.78
C GLY A 24 -9.83 -0.73 5.83
N VAL A 25 -10.36 -1.35 6.89
CA VAL A 25 -9.54 -1.82 8.03
C VAL A 25 -9.41 -3.34 7.97
N GLY A 26 -8.17 -3.83 8.02
CA GLY A 26 -7.89 -5.26 8.12
C GLY A 26 -8.46 -6.05 6.94
N GLY A 27 -9.34 -7.01 7.24
CA GLY A 27 -9.99 -7.85 6.23
C GLY A 27 -11.05 -7.16 5.37
N ALA A 28 -11.40 -5.91 5.66
CA ALA A 28 -12.32 -5.13 4.84
C ALA A 28 -11.63 -4.43 3.66
N ALA A 29 -10.31 -4.28 3.69
CA ALA A 29 -9.56 -3.71 2.57
C ALA A 29 -9.30 -4.76 1.48
N GLU A 30 -9.28 -4.32 0.23
CA GLU A 30 -9.03 -5.16 -0.94
C GLU A 30 -7.82 -4.63 -1.73
N PHE A 31 -7.09 -5.56 -2.35
CA PHE A 31 -5.95 -5.27 -3.23
C PHE A 31 -6.11 -6.06 -4.52
N HIS A 32 -5.55 -5.56 -5.63
CA HIS A 32 -5.64 -6.16 -6.95
C HIS A 32 -4.24 -6.31 -7.55
N TYR A 33 -3.67 -7.51 -7.34
CA TYR A 33 -2.28 -7.84 -7.69
C TYR A 33 -1.23 -6.90 -7.09
N PRO A 34 -1.16 -6.71 -5.75
CA PRO A 34 -0.13 -5.89 -5.16
C PRO A 34 1.28 -6.44 -5.48
N SER A 35 2.18 -5.58 -5.95
CA SER A 35 3.46 -5.93 -6.58
C SER A 35 4.68 -5.53 -5.76
N GLY A 36 4.62 -4.36 -5.10
CA GLY A 36 5.73 -3.75 -4.37
C GLY A 36 5.31 -3.18 -3.01
N ILE A 37 6.26 -3.09 -2.09
CA ILE A 37 6.03 -2.62 -0.71
C ILE A 37 7.27 -1.90 -0.16
N ALA A 38 7.05 -0.79 0.53
CA ALA A 38 8.05 -0.10 1.35
C ALA A 38 7.49 0.20 2.74
N ILE A 39 8.35 0.24 3.76
CA ILE A 39 7.97 0.64 5.12
C ILE A 39 8.47 2.07 5.40
N SER A 40 7.66 2.86 6.10
CA SER A 40 8.07 4.19 6.56
C SER A 40 9.28 4.12 7.50
N PRO A 41 10.12 5.17 7.57
CA PRO A 41 11.31 5.17 8.44
C PRO A 41 11.01 4.97 9.93
N ASP A 42 9.84 5.41 10.39
CA ASP A 42 9.36 5.22 11.77
C ASP A 42 8.66 3.87 12.00
N GLY A 43 8.49 3.07 10.95
CA GLY A 43 7.83 1.77 10.99
C GLY A 43 6.31 1.81 11.13
N SER A 44 5.68 2.99 11.05
CA SER A 44 4.24 3.19 11.31
C SER A 44 3.34 2.92 10.12
N ALA A 45 3.88 2.80 8.90
CA ALA A 45 3.10 2.57 7.69
C ALA A 45 3.85 1.73 6.66
N LEU A 46 3.12 0.91 5.90
CA LEU A 46 3.56 0.36 4.62
C LEU A 46 2.96 1.18 3.49
N PHE A 47 3.70 1.32 2.41
CA PHE A 47 3.21 1.79 1.13
C PHE A 47 3.24 0.62 0.17
N VAL A 48 2.14 0.39 -0.52
CA VAL A 48 1.93 -0.77 -1.38
C VAL A 48 1.62 -0.27 -2.78
N ALA A 49 2.37 -0.76 -3.76
CA ALA A 49 2.02 -0.64 -5.17
C ALA A 49 0.92 -1.67 -5.49
N ASP A 50 -0.27 -1.18 -5.77
CA ASP A 50 -1.43 -1.99 -6.09
C ASP A 50 -1.61 -1.99 -7.62
N PHE A 51 -0.97 -2.97 -8.26
CA PHE A 51 -0.60 -2.94 -9.69
C PHE A 51 -1.81 -2.81 -10.61
N HIS A 52 -2.79 -3.71 -10.55
CA HIS A 52 -3.97 -3.65 -11.41
C HIS A 52 -5.00 -2.61 -10.94
N SER A 53 -4.90 -2.14 -9.70
CA SER A 53 -5.70 -1.03 -9.22
C SER A 53 -5.17 0.33 -9.66
N HIS A 54 -3.97 0.41 -10.27
CA HIS A 54 -3.35 1.69 -10.65
C HIS A 54 -3.22 2.68 -9.48
N LYS A 55 -2.92 2.15 -8.28
CA LYS A 55 -2.95 2.91 -7.02
C LYS A 55 -1.74 2.66 -6.15
N ILE A 56 -1.36 3.67 -5.38
CA ILE A 56 -0.49 3.52 -4.20
C ILE A 56 -1.35 3.54 -2.95
N ARG A 57 -1.24 2.49 -2.14
CA ARG A 57 -2.02 2.27 -0.94
C ARG A 57 -1.13 2.43 0.29
N ARG A 58 -1.57 3.19 1.29
CA ARG A 58 -0.92 3.27 2.60
C ARG A 58 -1.63 2.32 3.56
N VAL A 59 -0.88 1.46 4.22
CA VAL A 59 -1.36 0.53 5.25
C VAL A 59 -0.77 0.93 6.59
N GLU A 60 -1.60 1.25 7.58
CA GLU A 60 -1.12 1.54 8.93
C GLU A 60 -0.56 0.28 9.61
N VAL A 61 0.68 0.39 10.09
CA VAL A 61 1.37 -0.63 10.89
C VAL A 61 1.47 -0.07 12.29
N ALA A 62 0.65 -0.52 13.23
CA ALA A 62 0.84 -0.01 14.58
C ALA A 62 2.16 -0.50 15.17
N THR A 63 2.93 0.46 15.63
CA THR A 63 4.07 0.25 16.51
C THR A 63 3.55 -0.02 17.94
N GLY A 64 3.05 -1.23 18.22
CA GLY A 64 2.48 -1.59 19.53
C GLY A 64 1.48 -2.77 19.52
N GLU A 65 0.65 -2.88 20.56
CA GLU A 65 -0.31 -3.98 20.76
C GLU A 65 -1.51 -4.00 19.80
N VAL A 66 -1.84 -2.89 19.11
CA VAL A 66 -3.02 -2.84 18.23
C VAL A 66 -2.65 -2.32 16.85
N ALA A 67 -2.21 -3.22 15.95
CA ALA A 67 -2.18 -2.93 14.52
C ALA A 67 -3.61 -2.85 13.99
N THR A 68 -3.98 -1.68 13.49
CA THR A 68 -5.30 -1.43 12.87
C THR A 68 -5.37 -2.03 11.47
N GLY A 69 -4.28 -1.95 10.69
CA GLY A 69 -4.29 -2.40 9.30
C GLY A 69 -5.23 -1.57 8.44
N GLU A 70 -5.43 -0.30 8.79
CA GLU A 70 -6.19 0.65 7.97
C GLU A 70 -5.46 0.88 6.65
N VAL A 71 -6.19 0.73 5.55
CA VAL A 71 -5.72 0.94 4.18
C VAL A 71 -6.41 2.17 3.62
N THR A 72 -5.60 3.11 3.11
CA THR A 72 -6.07 4.27 2.37
C THR A 72 -5.35 4.41 1.03
N THR A 73 -6.05 4.89 0.01
CA THR A 73 -5.44 5.29 -1.26
C THR A 73 -4.79 6.67 -1.09
N ILE A 74 -3.53 6.80 -1.52
CA ILE A 74 -2.77 8.07 -1.41
C ILE A 74 -2.38 8.67 -2.77
N ALA A 75 -2.42 7.87 -3.84
CA ALA A 75 -2.20 8.32 -5.22
C ALA A 75 -2.80 7.30 -6.21
N GLY A 76 -3.29 7.78 -7.34
CA GLY A 76 -3.80 6.95 -8.43
C GLY A 76 -5.33 6.96 -8.53
N SER A 77 -5.84 7.30 -9.71
CA SER A 77 -7.27 7.43 -10.01
C SER A 77 -8.01 6.09 -10.16
N GLY A 78 -7.28 4.98 -10.24
CA GLY A 78 -7.83 3.69 -10.67
C GLY A 78 -7.79 3.48 -12.19
N THR A 79 -7.34 4.45 -12.96
CA THR A 79 -7.17 4.35 -14.43
C THR A 79 -5.69 4.40 -14.79
N SER A 80 -5.28 3.54 -15.73
CA SER A 80 -3.92 3.54 -16.27
C SER A 80 -3.63 4.85 -17.01
N GLY A 81 -2.46 5.42 -16.76
CA GLY A 81 -2.04 6.67 -17.37
C GLY A 81 -0.85 7.30 -16.67
N SER A 82 -0.45 8.47 -17.16
CA SER A 82 0.72 9.20 -16.67
C SER A 82 0.40 10.66 -16.34
N THR A 83 -0.87 10.96 -16.07
CA THR A 83 -1.32 12.31 -15.74
C THR A 83 -0.89 12.68 -14.32
N ASP A 84 -0.10 13.74 -14.19
CA ASP A 84 0.28 14.28 -12.88
C ASP A 84 -0.93 14.85 -12.13
N GLY A 85 -0.93 14.73 -10.81
CA GLY A 85 -2.00 15.23 -9.95
C GLY A 85 -1.74 15.00 -8.46
N VAL A 86 -2.77 15.23 -7.64
CA VAL A 86 -2.75 14.97 -6.20
C VAL A 86 -3.79 13.90 -5.88
N GLY A 87 -3.37 12.85 -5.16
CA GLY A 87 -4.26 11.75 -4.78
C GLY A 87 -4.87 11.08 -6.01
N ASP A 88 -6.20 10.95 -6.02
CA ASP A 88 -6.95 10.28 -7.08
C ASP A 88 -7.06 11.10 -8.37
N ALA A 89 -6.54 12.34 -8.40
CA ALA A 89 -6.41 13.12 -9.63
C ALA A 89 -5.17 12.74 -10.46
N ALA A 90 -4.20 12.04 -9.85
CA ALA A 90 -3.05 11.49 -10.57
C ALA A 90 -3.42 10.15 -11.20
N GLU A 91 -2.90 9.86 -12.39
CA GLU A 91 -2.97 8.54 -13.02
C GLU A 91 -1.63 7.84 -12.87
N LEU A 92 -1.68 6.53 -12.64
CA LEU A 92 -0.50 5.66 -12.56
C LEU A 92 -0.73 4.48 -13.49
N ASP A 93 0.25 4.12 -14.29
CA ASP A 93 0.21 2.86 -15.03
C ASP A 93 1.00 1.79 -14.28
N GLY A 94 0.34 0.65 -14.05
CA GLY A 94 0.79 -0.51 -13.30
C GLY A 94 1.95 -0.26 -12.33
N PRO A 95 1.76 0.41 -11.17
CA PRO A 95 2.85 0.62 -10.23
C PRO A 95 3.42 -0.73 -9.78
N VAL A 96 4.74 -0.87 -9.84
CA VAL A 96 5.46 -2.14 -9.59
C VAL A 96 6.25 -2.11 -8.28
N GLU A 97 6.94 -1.02 -8.02
CA GLU A 97 7.84 -0.89 -6.87
C GLU A 97 7.69 0.49 -6.23
N VAL A 98 7.91 0.55 -4.93
CA VAL A 98 7.92 1.79 -4.16
C VAL A 98 9.17 1.87 -3.29
N ALA A 99 9.73 3.06 -3.17
CA ALA A 99 10.77 3.39 -2.21
C ALA A 99 10.39 4.67 -1.48
N ILE A 100 10.80 4.81 -0.21
CA ILE A 100 10.55 6.01 0.58
C ILE A 100 11.87 6.69 0.96
N SER A 101 11.90 8.02 0.92
CA SER A 101 13.03 8.79 1.39
C SER A 101 13.29 8.58 2.90
N PRO A 102 14.54 8.72 3.37
CA PRO A 102 14.87 8.49 4.78
C PRO A 102 14.14 9.39 5.78
N ASP A 103 13.69 10.56 5.34
CA ASP A 103 12.88 11.50 6.13
C ASP A 103 11.36 11.19 6.07
N GLY A 104 10.96 10.20 5.28
CA GLY A 104 9.57 9.78 5.13
C GLY A 104 8.70 10.71 4.27
N SER A 105 9.28 11.75 3.66
CA SER A 105 8.53 12.81 2.99
C SER A 105 8.16 12.50 1.54
N THR A 106 8.89 11.60 0.88
CA THR A 106 8.79 11.37 -0.57
C THR A 106 8.74 9.87 -0.87
N LEU A 107 7.75 9.45 -1.66
CA LEU A 107 7.72 8.14 -2.30
C LEU A 107 8.23 8.25 -3.73
N LEU A 108 9.12 7.33 -4.12
CA LEU A 108 9.50 7.08 -5.49
C LEU A 108 8.73 5.83 -5.96
N VAL A 109 8.05 5.93 -7.09
CA VAL A 109 7.21 4.86 -7.63
C VAL A 109 7.77 4.44 -8.99
N GLY A 110 8.04 3.14 -9.15
CA GLY A 110 8.33 2.54 -10.45
C GLY A 110 7.04 2.06 -11.10
N SER A 111 6.90 2.28 -12.40
CA SER A 111 5.76 1.85 -13.23
C SER A 111 6.21 0.85 -14.30
N SER A 112 5.25 0.15 -14.90
CA SER A 112 5.49 -0.90 -15.91
C SER A 112 5.85 -0.42 -17.33
N ASP A 113 5.90 0.90 -17.54
CA ASP A 113 5.88 1.54 -18.86
C ASP A 113 7.22 2.19 -19.26
#